data_AF-A0A1I7GGY1-F1
#
_entry.id   AF-A0A1I7GGY1-F1
#
_cell.length_a   1.000
_cell.length_b   1.000
_cell.length_c   1.000
_cell.angle_alpha   90.00
_cell.angle_beta   90.00
_cell.angle_gamma   90.00
#
_symmetry.space_group_name_H-M   'P 1'
#
loop_
_entity.id
_entity.type
_entity.pdbx_description
1 polymer ?
#
loop_
_entity_poly.entity_id
_entity_poly.type
_entity_poly.pdbx_seq_one_letter_code
_entity_poly.pdbx_strand_id
1 'polypeptide(L)'
;MKKRIQGIAVGMTIASALVFSFYRADVQAKEVDAGTKNGAQTKASTEIRPQDDYYGYINAKTLREADIDPKYGFGSFDECRMITEHKLYGIIDEITGERVHTSPDAEIIADYYDQIVSYDAAASDADKDFEAVRKEIEGISNKQEYMEVLGKYKSYTE
;
A
#
# COMPACT_ATOMS: atom_id res chain seq x y z
N MET A 1 -27.09 63.00 -24.43
CA MET A 1 -26.82 64.08 -23.46
C MET A 1 -25.89 63.53 -22.37
N LYS A 2 -24.78 64.23 -22.14
CA LYS A 2 -23.84 64.01 -21.02
C LYS A 2 -24.54 64.18 -19.68
N LYS A 3 -24.14 63.42 -18.66
CA LYS A 3 -23.66 63.97 -17.38
C LYS A 3 -22.82 62.94 -16.62
N ARG A 4 -21.68 63.43 -16.12
CA ARG A 4 -20.63 62.77 -15.32
C ARG A 4 -21.00 62.82 -13.82
N ILE A 5 -20.19 62.12 -13.01
CA ILE A 5 -19.68 62.38 -11.63
C ILE A 5 -19.74 61.03 -10.87
N GLN A 6 -18.66 60.24 -10.81
CA GLN A 6 -17.49 60.28 -9.90
C GLN A 6 -17.82 60.34 -8.40
N GLY A 7 -17.39 59.32 -7.64
CA GLY A 7 -17.32 59.38 -6.17
C GLY A 7 -17.15 58.03 -5.45
N ILE A 8 -15.91 57.56 -5.36
CA ILE A 8 -15.21 56.95 -4.19
C ILE A 8 -15.99 55.94 -3.32
N ALA A 9 -15.49 54.69 -3.25
CA ALA A 9 -15.12 54.03 -1.98
C ALA A 9 -14.31 52.75 -2.26
N VAL A 10 -13.03 52.79 -1.91
CA VAL A 10 -12.18 51.62 -1.70
C VAL A 10 -12.69 50.92 -0.42
N GLY A 11 -13.00 49.64 -0.52
CA GLY A 11 -13.34 48.79 0.62
C GLY A 11 -12.85 47.37 0.36
N MET A 12 -11.75 46.99 1.01
CA MET A 12 -11.32 45.60 1.13
C MET A 12 -12.41 44.77 1.79
N THR A 13 -12.75 43.61 1.22
CA THR A 13 -13.08 42.42 2.04
C THR A 13 -12.90 41.15 1.22
N ILE A 14 -11.77 40.50 1.46
CA ILE A 14 -11.55 39.09 1.15
C ILE A 14 -12.47 38.30 2.10
N ALA A 15 -13.54 37.70 1.58
CA ALA A 15 -14.40 36.79 2.32
C ALA A 15 -15.07 35.80 1.35
N SER A 16 -14.25 35.00 0.68
CA SER A 16 -14.69 33.84 -0.11
C SER A 16 -13.89 32.60 0.26
N ALA A 17 -13.87 32.29 1.55
CA ALA A 17 -13.50 30.98 2.06
C ALA A 17 -14.27 30.78 3.37
N LEU A 18 -15.43 30.10 3.35
CA LEU A 18 -16.05 29.44 4.52
C LEU A 18 -17.42 28.80 4.19
N VAL A 19 -17.58 28.10 3.06
CA VAL A 19 -18.76 27.23 2.86
C VAL A 19 -18.36 25.96 2.09
N PHE A 20 -17.65 25.03 2.73
CA PHE A 20 -17.62 23.61 2.32
C PHE A 20 -17.08 22.74 3.47
N SER A 21 -17.78 22.69 4.60
CA SER A 21 -17.39 21.83 5.73
C SER A 21 -18.60 21.22 6.43
N PHE A 22 -19.45 20.51 5.68
CA PHE A 22 -20.49 19.65 6.26
C PHE A 22 -20.61 18.34 5.47
N TYR A 23 -19.53 17.56 5.43
CA TYR A 23 -19.61 16.13 5.13
C TYR A 23 -18.86 15.40 6.24
N ARG A 24 -19.62 14.92 7.24
CA ARG A 24 -19.11 14.16 8.40
C ARG A 24 -18.80 12.73 7.94
N ALA A 25 -17.52 12.39 7.95
CA ALA A 25 -16.98 11.04 7.86
C ALA A 25 -16.59 10.61 9.27
N ASP A 26 -16.98 9.42 9.69
CA ASP A 26 -17.17 9.12 11.10
C ASP A 26 -16.35 7.84 11.35
N VAL A 27 -15.32 7.85 12.25
CA VAL A 27 -14.57 6.64 12.75
C VAL A 27 -14.36 6.35 14.25
N GLN A 28 -14.47 5.08 14.71
CA GLN A 28 -14.12 4.48 16.00
C GLN A 28 -13.69 3.00 15.80
N ALA A 29 -12.42 2.69 16.10
CA ALA A 29 -11.95 1.32 16.40
C ALA A 29 -12.15 1.06 17.91
N LYS A 30 -12.58 -0.15 18.28
CA LYS A 30 -12.98 -0.48 19.66
C LYS A 30 -11.88 -1.28 20.36
N GLU A 31 -11.22 -0.69 21.35
CA GLU A 31 -10.47 -1.46 22.37
C GLU A 31 -11.37 -1.81 23.56
N VAL A 32 -11.06 -2.97 24.14
CA VAL A 32 -11.71 -3.65 25.26
C VAL A 32 -11.01 -3.23 26.55
N ASP A 33 -11.73 -2.69 27.54
CA ASP A 33 -11.71 -3.24 28.91
C ASP A 33 -12.81 -2.68 29.84
N ALA A 34 -13.02 -3.44 30.90
CA ALA A 34 -14.09 -3.49 31.86
C ALA A 34 -14.28 -2.26 32.76
N GLY A 35 -15.57 -2.02 33.05
CA GLY A 35 -16.02 -1.60 34.38
C GLY A 35 -15.85 -0.13 34.75
N THR A 36 -16.91 0.67 34.57
CA THR A 36 -17.46 1.55 35.62
C THR A 36 -18.86 2.01 35.20
N LYS A 37 -19.88 1.61 35.97
CA LYS A 37 -21.22 2.19 35.91
C LYS A 37 -21.25 3.40 36.83
N ASN A 38 -21.54 4.59 36.31
CA ASN A 38 -22.21 5.68 37.03
C ASN A 38 -22.66 6.78 36.06
N GLY A 39 -23.97 7.05 36.06
CA GLY A 39 -24.62 8.37 35.88
C GLY A 39 -24.31 9.22 34.65
N ALA A 40 -25.37 9.55 33.91
CA ALA A 40 -25.44 10.48 32.77
C ALA A 40 -24.94 9.92 31.42
N GLN A 41 -25.88 9.32 30.68
CA GLN A 41 -25.79 9.25 29.22
C GLN A 41 -25.77 10.67 28.66
N THR A 42 -24.58 11.24 28.52
CA THR A 42 -24.35 12.45 27.73
C THR A 42 -23.59 11.97 26.52
N LYS A 43 -24.24 12.07 25.35
CA LYS A 43 -23.76 11.68 24.01
C LYS A 43 -22.22 11.73 23.95
N ALA A 44 -21.58 10.57 23.78
CA ALA A 44 -20.15 10.50 23.53
C ALA A 44 -19.84 11.47 22.39
N SER A 45 -18.90 12.38 22.59
CA SER A 45 -18.51 13.38 21.60
C SER A 45 -17.86 12.66 20.41
N THR A 46 -18.68 12.29 19.42
CA THR A 46 -18.31 11.54 18.20
C THR A 46 -17.69 12.41 17.11
N GLU A 47 -17.35 13.67 17.41
CA GLU A 47 -16.89 14.63 16.42
C GLU A 47 -15.46 15.07 16.76
N ILE A 48 -14.50 14.59 15.97
CA ILE A 48 -13.12 15.04 16.03
C ILE A 48 -13.08 16.42 15.37
N ARG A 49 -12.62 17.45 16.09
CA ARG A 49 -12.43 18.77 15.48
C ARG A 49 -11.07 18.80 14.77
N PRO A 50 -10.94 19.47 13.61
CA PRO A 50 -9.66 19.56 12.91
C PRO A 50 -8.57 20.27 13.72
N GLN A 51 -8.94 21.11 14.69
CA GLN A 51 -7.98 21.77 15.58
C GLN A 51 -7.43 20.85 16.68
N ASP A 52 -8.16 19.79 17.03
CA ASP A 52 -7.78 18.87 18.11
C ASP A 52 -7.00 17.67 17.56
N ASP A 53 -7.45 17.13 16.43
CA ASP A 53 -6.77 16.05 15.70
C ASP A 53 -7.14 16.14 14.22
N TYR A 54 -6.25 16.77 13.44
CA TYR A 54 -6.46 16.93 12.01
C TYR A 54 -6.40 15.59 11.27
N TYR A 55 -5.56 14.66 11.70
CA TYR A 55 -5.41 13.37 11.05
C TYR A 55 -6.66 12.52 11.24
N GLY A 56 -7.15 12.41 12.47
CA GLY A 56 -8.40 11.73 12.80
C GLY A 56 -9.61 12.41 12.15
N TYR A 57 -9.63 13.74 12.04
CA TYR A 57 -10.69 14.46 11.34
C TYR A 57 -10.78 14.09 9.84
N ILE A 58 -9.64 14.08 9.14
CA ILE A 58 -9.59 13.80 7.69
C ILE A 58 -9.77 12.31 7.41
N ASN A 59 -9.05 11.47 8.13
CA ASN A 59 -8.94 10.05 7.84
C ASN A 59 -9.89 9.21 8.66
N ALA A 60 -10.80 9.84 9.42
CA ALA A 60 -11.83 9.20 10.20
C ALA A 60 -12.35 8.04 9.37
N LYS A 61 -13.24 8.25 8.39
CA LYS A 61 -13.95 7.18 7.64
C LYS A 61 -13.08 5.97 7.29
N THR A 62 -11.90 6.20 6.75
CA THR A 62 -10.96 5.15 6.36
C THR A 62 -10.55 4.28 7.55
N LEU A 63 -10.31 4.86 8.73
CA LEU A 63 -9.84 4.14 9.92
C LEU A 63 -10.91 3.22 10.60
N ARG A 64 -12.24 3.31 10.33
CA ARG A 64 -13.30 2.37 10.85
C ARG A 64 -13.43 1.26 9.85
N GLU A 65 -13.48 1.67 8.59
CA GLU A 65 -13.88 0.82 7.49
C GLU A 65 -12.72 0.00 6.97
N ALA A 66 -11.47 0.40 7.28
CA ALA A 66 -10.29 -0.38 6.96
C ALA A 66 -10.35 -1.74 7.67
N ASP A 67 -10.48 -2.77 6.85
CA ASP A 67 -10.26 -4.15 7.27
C ASP A 67 -8.75 -4.41 7.19
N ILE A 68 -8.08 -4.27 8.33
CA ILE A 68 -6.62 -4.36 8.42
C ILE A 68 -6.26 -5.75 8.94
N ASP A 69 -5.44 -6.49 8.19
CA ASP A 69 -4.76 -7.67 8.75
C ASP A 69 -3.90 -7.20 9.93
N PRO A 70 -4.13 -7.69 11.16
CA PRO A 70 -3.42 -7.24 12.36
C PRO A 70 -1.90 -7.41 12.28
N LYS A 71 -1.40 -8.19 11.31
CA LYS A 71 0.02 -8.40 11.06
C LYS A 71 0.70 -7.24 10.31
N TYR A 72 -0.04 -6.42 9.58
CA TYR A 72 0.50 -5.39 8.70
C TYR A 72 -0.17 -4.03 8.92
N GLY A 73 0.58 -2.95 8.67
CA GLY A 73 -0.02 -1.62 8.56
C GLY A 73 -0.78 -1.49 7.24
N PHE A 74 -1.80 -0.63 7.22
CA PHE A 74 -2.56 -0.30 6.00
C PHE A 74 -2.76 1.20 5.89
N GLY A 75 -2.53 1.73 4.68
CA GLY A 75 -2.77 3.14 4.37
C GLY A 75 -2.91 3.41 2.87
N SER A 76 -2.87 4.69 2.50
CA SER A 76 -3.09 5.13 1.12
C SER A 76 -2.08 4.56 0.11
N PHE A 77 -0.85 4.31 0.54
CA PHE A 77 0.17 3.69 -0.32
C PHE A 77 -0.13 2.23 -0.61
N ASP A 78 -0.66 1.50 0.37
CA ASP A 78 -1.09 0.10 0.20
C ASP A 78 -2.32 0.04 -0.70
N GLU A 79 -3.27 0.96 -0.55
CA GLU A 79 -4.42 1.07 -1.47
C GLU A 79 -3.98 1.36 -2.91
N CYS A 80 -3.07 2.32 -3.11
CA CYS A 80 -2.51 2.58 -4.44
C CYS A 80 -1.75 1.35 -5.00
N ARG A 81 -1.01 0.64 -4.15
CA ARG A 81 -0.32 -0.58 -4.52
C ARG A 81 -1.31 -1.66 -4.96
N MET A 82 -2.37 -1.91 -4.19
CA MET A 82 -3.40 -2.89 -4.53
C MET A 82 -4.08 -2.58 -5.87
N ILE A 83 -4.42 -1.31 -6.12
CA ILE A 83 -5.00 -0.88 -7.42
C ILE A 83 -4.01 -1.15 -8.56
N THR A 84 -2.73 -0.89 -8.32
CA THR A 84 -1.67 -1.08 -9.33
C THR A 84 -1.42 -2.56 -9.59
N GLU A 85 -1.32 -3.38 -8.54
CA GLU A 85 -1.15 -4.83 -8.62
C GLU A 85 -2.34 -5.47 -9.34
N HIS A 86 -3.58 -5.07 -9.04
CA HIS A 86 -4.77 -5.57 -9.74
C HIS A 86 -4.70 -5.28 -11.26
N LYS A 87 -4.24 -4.08 -11.65
CA LYS A 87 -4.06 -3.76 -13.08
C LYS A 87 -2.93 -4.56 -13.70
N LEU A 88 -1.83 -4.74 -12.98
CA LEU A 88 -0.70 -5.54 -13.43
C LEU A 88 -1.11 -7.00 -13.67
N TYR A 89 -1.85 -7.61 -12.73
CA TYR A 89 -2.37 -8.97 -12.89
C TYR A 89 -3.31 -9.06 -14.08
N GLY A 90 -4.18 -8.07 -14.31
CA GLY A 90 -4.99 -8.03 -15.52
C GLY A 90 -4.18 -8.07 -16.81
N ILE A 91 -3.04 -7.35 -16.87
CA ILE A 91 -2.14 -7.40 -18.03
C ILE A 91 -1.48 -8.77 -18.17
N ILE A 92 -1.03 -9.38 -17.06
CA ILE A 92 -0.42 -10.71 -17.06
C ILE A 92 -1.42 -11.78 -17.51
N ASP A 93 -2.66 -11.70 -17.03
CA ASP A 93 -3.75 -12.60 -17.43
C ASP A 93 -4.06 -12.46 -18.94
N GLU A 94 -4.04 -11.23 -19.47
CA GLU A 94 -4.17 -10.98 -20.90
C GLU A 94 -3.03 -11.64 -21.70
N ILE A 95 -1.78 -11.46 -21.26
CA ILE A 95 -0.59 -12.05 -21.90
C ILE A 95 -0.67 -13.58 -21.87
N THR A 96 -0.88 -14.19 -20.70
CA THR A 96 -0.90 -15.65 -20.51
C THR A 96 -2.07 -16.33 -21.23
N GLY A 97 -3.16 -15.60 -21.48
CA GLY A 97 -4.30 -16.08 -22.28
C GLY A 97 -4.02 -16.17 -23.79
N GLU A 98 -2.94 -15.58 -24.29
CA GLU A 98 -2.58 -15.63 -25.71
C GLU A 98 -2.01 -17.00 -26.12
N ARG A 99 -2.38 -17.50 -27.31
CA ARG A 99 -1.85 -18.77 -27.83
C ARG A 99 -0.46 -18.65 -28.44
N VAL A 100 -0.09 -17.45 -28.87
CA VAL A 100 1.20 -17.13 -29.49
C VAL A 100 1.57 -15.72 -29.06
N HIS A 101 2.64 -15.59 -28.29
CA HIS A 101 3.12 -14.29 -27.85
C HIS A 101 3.83 -13.56 -29.00
N THR A 102 3.58 -12.25 -29.09
CA THR A 102 4.08 -11.41 -30.18
C THR A 102 5.47 -10.82 -29.91
N SER A 103 6.00 -10.98 -28.69
CA SER A 103 7.35 -10.56 -28.32
C SER A 103 8.01 -11.56 -27.35
N PRO A 104 9.35 -11.64 -27.33
CA PRO A 104 10.09 -12.44 -26.35
C PRO A 104 9.81 -12.02 -24.89
N ASP A 105 9.60 -10.73 -24.64
CA ASP A 105 9.31 -10.23 -23.30
C ASP A 105 7.96 -10.76 -22.79
N ALA A 106 6.95 -10.84 -23.66
CA ALA A 106 5.65 -11.39 -23.31
C ALA A 106 5.73 -12.89 -23.02
N GLU A 107 6.53 -13.63 -23.80
CA GLU A 107 6.81 -15.05 -23.56
C GLU A 107 7.50 -15.26 -22.20
N ILE A 108 8.53 -14.48 -21.89
CA ILE A 108 9.23 -14.56 -20.59
C ILE A 108 8.27 -14.25 -19.42
N ILE A 109 7.41 -13.24 -19.55
CA ILE A 109 6.43 -12.89 -18.51
C ILE A 109 5.45 -14.04 -18.28
N ALA A 110 4.92 -14.63 -19.36
CA ALA A 110 3.99 -15.76 -19.28
C ALA A 110 4.64 -16.97 -18.62
N ASP A 111 5.81 -17.39 -19.12
CA ASP A 111 6.54 -18.55 -18.63
C ASP A 111 6.91 -18.41 -17.15
N TYR A 112 7.40 -17.23 -16.76
CA TYR A 112 7.80 -16.97 -15.37
C TYR A 112 6.59 -16.95 -14.43
N TYR A 113 5.48 -16.33 -14.85
CA TYR A 113 4.25 -16.31 -14.06
C TYR A 113 3.70 -17.72 -13.88
N ASP A 114 3.62 -18.50 -14.95
CA ASP A 114 3.14 -19.89 -14.91
C ASP A 114 4.05 -20.75 -14.03
N GLN A 115 5.37 -20.58 -14.11
CA GLN A 115 6.32 -21.30 -13.25
C GLN A 115 6.05 -21.03 -11.76
N ILE A 116 5.72 -19.80 -11.39
CA ILE A 116 5.44 -19.44 -9.99
C ILE A 116 4.07 -19.97 -9.56
N VAL A 117 3.02 -19.76 -10.36
CA VAL A 117 1.65 -20.11 -10.00
C VAL A 117 1.44 -21.62 -9.96
N SER A 118 2.10 -22.36 -10.85
CA SER A 118 2.06 -23.83 -10.90
C SER A 118 3.05 -24.51 -9.94
N TYR A 119 3.86 -23.73 -9.21
CA TYR A 119 4.85 -24.28 -8.30
C TYR A 119 4.18 -25.10 -7.18
N ASP A 120 4.52 -26.38 -7.13
CA ASP A 120 4.12 -27.30 -6.06
C ASP A 120 5.35 -27.74 -5.27
N ALA A 121 5.50 -27.23 -4.05
CA ALA A 121 6.60 -27.57 -3.16
C ALA A 121 6.69 -29.07 -2.83
N ALA A 122 5.58 -29.81 -2.85
CA ALA A 122 5.57 -31.24 -2.55
C ALA A 122 6.08 -32.10 -3.71
N ALA A 123 5.91 -31.62 -4.95
CA ALA A 123 6.39 -32.27 -6.17
C ALA A 123 7.71 -31.69 -6.69
N SER A 124 8.17 -30.57 -6.11
CA SER A 124 9.36 -29.85 -6.54
C SER A 124 10.64 -30.53 -6.08
N ASP A 125 11.61 -30.59 -6.99
CA ASP A 125 13.00 -30.98 -6.72
C ASP A 125 13.88 -29.76 -6.39
N ALA A 126 13.30 -28.59 -6.06
CA ALA A 126 14.06 -27.36 -5.82
C ALA A 126 15.15 -27.50 -4.75
N ASP A 127 14.95 -28.33 -3.72
CA ASP A 127 15.98 -28.63 -2.73
C ASP A 127 17.23 -29.26 -3.37
N LYS A 128 17.07 -30.08 -4.41
CA LYS A 128 18.17 -30.69 -5.16
C LYS A 128 18.94 -29.65 -5.99
N ASP A 129 18.27 -28.60 -6.45
CA ASP A 129 18.91 -27.53 -7.23
C ASP A 129 19.91 -26.73 -6.37
N PHE A 130 19.68 -26.68 -5.05
CA PHE A 130 20.60 -26.06 -4.10
C PHE A 130 21.68 -27.00 -3.55
N GLU A 131 21.62 -28.31 -3.81
CA GLU A 131 22.60 -29.27 -3.26
C GLU A 131 24.03 -29.00 -3.74
N ALA A 132 24.20 -28.53 -4.98
CA ALA A 132 25.51 -28.12 -5.48
C ALA A 132 26.07 -26.93 -4.70
N VAL A 133 25.23 -25.93 -4.44
CA VAL A 133 25.57 -24.73 -3.65
C VAL A 133 25.88 -25.12 -2.20
N ARG A 134 25.06 -25.99 -1.61
CA ARG A 134 25.26 -26.52 -0.26
C ARG A 134 26.61 -27.20 -0.13
N LYS A 135 26.96 -28.12 -1.04
CA LYS A 135 28.25 -28.82 -1.03
C LYS A 135 29.43 -27.87 -1.20
N GLU A 136 29.29 -26.86 -2.05
CA GLU A 136 30.31 -25.83 -2.22
C GLU A 136 30.55 -25.05 -0.92
N ILE A 137 29.47 -24.72 -0.18
CA ILE A 137 29.56 -24.06 1.13
C ILE A 137 30.15 -24.98 2.20
N GLU A 138 29.72 -26.25 2.26
CA GLU A 138 30.23 -27.24 3.22
C GLU A 138 31.71 -27.57 3.03
N GLY A 139 32.22 -27.43 1.80
CA GLY A 139 33.63 -27.65 1.47
C GLY A 139 34.58 -26.52 1.91
N ILE A 140 34.04 -25.37 2.33
CA ILE A 140 34.85 -24.21 2.72
C ILE A 140 35.64 -24.52 3.99
N SER A 141 36.96 -24.52 3.87
CA SER A 141 37.87 -24.85 4.96
C SER A 141 38.61 -23.62 5.50
N ASN A 142 38.60 -22.50 4.78
CA ASN A 142 39.29 -21.29 5.18
C ASN A 142 38.60 -19.99 4.72
N LYS A 143 39.07 -18.87 5.26
CA LYS A 143 38.53 -17.54 5.00
C LYS A 143 38.66 -17.12 3.53
N GLN A 144 39.71 -17.54 2.83
CA GLN A 144 39.90 -17.16 1.44
C GLN A 144 38.86 -17.84 0.54
N GLU A 145 38.67 -19.15 0.69
CA GLU A 145 37.62 -19.91 0.01
C GLU A 145 36.22 -19.34 0.30
N TYR A 146 35.96 -18.96 1.56
CA TYR A 146 34.71 -18.28 1.91
C TYR A 146 34.49 -17.00 1.11
N MET A 147 35.52 -16.15 1.00
CA MET A 147 35.41 -14.88 0.27
C MET A 147 35.23 -15.09 -1.24
N GLU A 148 35.81 -16.15 -1.81
CA GLU A 148 35.63 -16.52 -3.22
C GLU A 148 34.19 -16.98 -3.50
N VAL A 149 33.66 -17.89 -2.68
CA VAL A 149 32.26 -18.35 -2.78
C VAL A 149 31.28 -17.19 -2.55
N LEU A 150 31.54 -16.35 -1.56
CA LEU A 150 30.71 -15.16 -1.31
C LEU A 150 30.72 -14.20 -2.51
N GLY A 151 31.89 -13.96 -3.11
CA GLY A 151 32.03 -13.12 -4.29
C GLY A 151 31.21 -13.64 -5.47
N LYS A 152 31.33 -14.95 -5.74
CA LYS A 152 30.56 -15.64 -6.79
C LYS A 152 29.06 -15.46 -6.63
N TYR A 153 28.51 -15.67 -5.43
CA TYR A 153 27.06 -15.57 -5.23
C TYR A 153 26.54 -14.14 -5.10
N LYS A 154 27.37 -13.21 -4.60
CA LYS A 154 27.01 -11.80 -4.49
C LYS A 154 26.95 -11.09 -5.85
N SER A 155 27.75 -11.53 -6.84
CA SER A 155 27.68 -10.99 -8.20
C SER A 155 26.42 -11.36 -8.96
N TYR A 156 25.60 -12.31 -8.47
CA TYR A 156 24.28 -12.62 -9.06
C TYR A 156 23.16 -11.75 -8.51
N THR A 157 23.43 -10.90 -7.51
CA THR A 157 22.46 -10.00 -6.87
C THR A 157 22.60 -8.52 -7.27
N GLU A 158 23.55 -8.19 -8.14
CA GLU A 158 23.73 -6.86 -8.75
C GLU A 158 23.46 -6.92 -10.26
#